data_AF-A0A7Y2MPN4-F1
#
_entry.id   AF-A0A7Y2MPN4-F1
#
_cell.length_a   1.000
_cell.length_b   1.000
_cell.length_c   1.000
_cell.angle_alpha   90.00
_cell.angle_beta   90.00
_cell.angle_gamma   90.00
#
_symmetry.space_group_name_H-M   'P 1'
#
loop_
_entity.id
_entity.type
_entity.pdbx_description
1 polymer ?
#
loop_
_entity_poly.entity_id
_entity_poly.type
_entity_poly.pdbx_seq_one_letter_code
_entity_poly.pdbx_strand_id
1 'polypeptide(L)'
;MTYDFTSKNKMWLTIGMMVGVICLGWTYFLADDELHTRFWSNFLHNAAFFTGIALMAGFFMAASITAWAGWYVNFKRVWESFSLFLLVGLGLMGVVALGVFFDWHHLYHWMDQSALDPNSEHYDPLLAGKSGFLNKYWYLGGTVVLVGIWYLI
;
A
#
# COMPACT_ATOMS: atom_id res chain seq x y z
N MET A 1 24.39 -18.18 -14.10
CA MET A 1 23.78 -17.15 -14.97
C MET A 1 23.98 -15.82 -14.27
N THR A 2 24.83 -14.95 -14.81
CA THR A 2 24.99 -13.58 -14.33
C THR A 2 23.89 -12.72 -14.96
N TYR A 3 23.16 -11.97 -14.14
CA TYR A 3 22.17 -11.01 -14.62
C TYR A 3 22.88 -9.67 -14.83
N ASP A 4 23.02 -9.25 -16.09
CA ASP A 4 23.61 -7.95 -16.43
C ASP A 4 22.52 -6.90 -16.59
N PHE A 5 22.51 -5.93 -15.67
CA PHE A 5 21.57 -4.82 -15.73
C PHE A 5 22.04 -3.77 -16.74
N THR A 6 21.57 -3.90 -17.98
CA THR A 6 21.91 -2.97 -19.07
C THR A 6 21.54 -1.54 -18.69
N SER A 7 22.47 -0.60 -18.91
CA SER A 7 22.27 0.83 -18.61
C SER A 7 21.01 1.43 -19.26
N LYS A 8 20.63 0.92 -20.44
CA LYS A 8 19.39 1.30 -21.13
C LYS A 8 18.14 0.92 -20.33
N ASN A 9 18.09 -0.27 -19.74
CA ASN A 9 16.94 -0.72 -18.95
C ASN A 9 16.82 0.09 -17.65
N LYS A 10 17.95 0.36 -16.99
CA LYS A 10 18.01 1.27 -15.83
C LYS A 10 17.41 2.63 -16.15
N MET A 11 17.82 3.20 -17.29
CA MET A 11 17.36 4.52 -17.73
C MET A 11 15.84 4.53 -17.94
N TRP A 12 15.28 3.56 -18.66
CA TRP A 12 13.83 3.49 -18.91
C TRP A 12 13.02 3.32 -17.62
N LEU A 13 13.46 2.45 -16.70
CA LEU A 13 12.79 2.26 -15.41
C LEU A 13 12.85 3.53 -14.56
N THR A 14 13.98 4.24 -14.58
CA THR A 14 14.14 5.51 -13.85
C THR A 14 13.25 6.60 -14.43
N ILE A 15 13.16 6.70 -15.76
CA ILE A 15 12.25 7.66 -16.42
C ILE A 15 10.81 7.39 -16.02
N GLY A 16 10.37 6.13 -16.02
CA GLY A 16 9.01 5.76 -15.59
C GLY A 16 8.72 6.19 -14.15
N MET A 17 9.67 5.99 -13.23
CA MET A 17 9.53 6.46 -11.84
C MET A 17 9.45 7.99 -11.75
N MET A 18 10.30 8.73 -12.49
CA MET A 18 10.27 10.19 -12.49
C MET A 18 8.97 10.75 -13.04
N VAL A 19 8.46 10.19 -14.14
CA VAL A 19 7.16 10.57 -14.71
C VAL A 19 6.05 10.32 -13.69
N GLY A 20 6.06 9.18 -13.00
CA GLY A 20 5.11 8.89 -11.93
C GLY A 20 5.13 9.93 -10.81
N VAL A 21 6.33 10.31 -10.33
CA VAL A 21 6.49 11.34 -9.29
C VAL A 21 6.02 12.72 -9.78
N ILE A 22 6.32 13.08 -11.04
CA ILE A 22 5.87 14.34 -11.63
C ILE A 22 4.34 14.37 -11.71
N CYS A 23 3.70 13.28 -12.15
CA CYS A 23 2.24 13.17 -12.21
C CYS A 23 1.60 13.28 -10.81
N LEU A 24 2.21 12.66 -9.79
CA LEU A 24 1.75 12.79 -8.40
C LEU A 24 1.94 14.21 -7.86
N GLY A 25 3.06 14.87 -8.17
CA GLY A 25 3.26 16.28 -7.82
C GLY A 25 2.25 17.18 -8.52
N TRP A 26 1.98 16.93 -9.80
CA TRP A 26 0.98 17.68 -10.56
C TRP A 26 -0.42 17.58 -9.95
N THR A 27 -0.84 16.38 -9.52
CA THR A 27 -2.15 16.23 -8.86
C THR A 27 -2.20 16.89 -7.49
N TYR A 28 -1.08 16.97 -6.78
CA TYR A 28 -1.03 17.67 -5.49
C TYR A 28 -1.13 19.20 -5.66
N PHE A 29 -0.43 19.79 -6.63
CA PHE A 29 -0.33 21.25 -6.79
C PHE A 29 -1.39 21.90 -7.69
N LEU A 30 -1.97 21.19 -8.67
CA LEU A 30 -2.89 21.80 -9.65
C LEU A 30 -4.35 21.36 -9.54
N ALA A 31 -4.66 20.32 -8.76
CA ALA A 31 -6.00 19.74 -8.70
C ALA A 31 -6.80 20.17 -7.45
N ASP A 32 -6.49 21.37 -6.91
CA ASP A 32 -7.00 22.02 -5.69
C ASP A 32 -8.32 21.48 -5.11
N ASP A 33 -8.19 20.81 -3.97
CA ASP A 33 -9.22 20.51 -2.96
C ASP A 33 -8.52 20.62 -1.59
N GLU A 34 -9.18 21.13 -0.54
CA GLU A 34 -8.57 21.39 0.79
C GLU A 34 -7.83 20.19 1.40
N LEU A 35 -8.27 18.97 1.07
CA LEU A 35 -7.70 17.72 1.60
C LEU A 35 -6.95 16.88 0.56
N HIS A 36 -6.71 17.42 -0.64
CA HIS A 36 -6.01 16.74 -1.74
C HIS A 36 -6.52 15.29 -2.00
N THR A 37 -7.84 15.07 -1.92
CA THR A 37 -8.45 13.73 -1.94
C THR A 37 -8.06 12.90 -3.16
N ARG A 38 -7.90 13.54 -4.33
CA ARG A 38 -7.47 12.89 -5.57
C ARG A 38 -6.03 12.38 -5.51
N PHE A 39 -5.13 13.12 -4.87
CA PHE A 39 -3.74 12.69 -4.67
C PHE A 39 -3.72 11.46 -3.77
N TRP A 40 -4.37 11.55 -2.60
CA TRP A 40 -4.38 10.49 -1.60
C TRP A 40 -5.06 9.20 -2.11
N SER A 41 -6.16 9.33 -2.85
CA SER A 41 -6.86 8.18 -3.44
C SER A 41 -6.01 7.45 -4.48
N ASN A 42 -5.34 8.19 -5.37
CA ASN A 42 -4.43 7.62 -6.36
C ASN A 42 -3.21 6.98 -5.69
N PHE A 43 -2.65 7.63 -4.66
CA PHE A 43 -1.52 7.09 -3.94
C PHE A 43 -1.86 5.77 -3.23
N LEU A 44 -3.00 5.74 -2.51
CA LEU A 44 -3.50 4.52 -1.87
C LEU A 44 -3.76 3.41 -2.90
N HIS A 45 -4.40 3.73 -4.02
CA HIS A 45 -4.70 2.74 -5.06
C HIS A 45 -3.42 2.08 -5.61
N ASN A 46 -2.42 2.89 -5.96
CA ASN A 46 -1.15 2.37 -6.46
C ASN A 46 -0.39 1.58 -5.38
N ALA A 47 -0.30 2.11 -4.16
CA ALA A 47 0.38 1.44 -3.05
C ALA A 47 -0.25 0.07 -2.76
N ALA A 48 -1.57 -0.01 -2.66
CA ALA A 48 -2.29 -1.25 -2.42
C ALA A 48 -2.15 -2.24 -3.58
N PHE A 49 -2.25 -1.76 -4.83
CA PHE A 49 -2.16 -2.62 -6.02
C PHE A 49 -0.80 -3.29 -6.14
N PHE A 50 0.30 -2.53 -6.07
CA PHE A 50 1.64 -3.11 -6.20
C PHE A 50 2.04 -3.94 -4.97
N THR A 51 1.61 -3.57 -3.76
CA THR A 51 1.79 -4.40 -2.57
C THR A 51 1.04 -5.72 -2.70
N GLY A 52 -0.18 -5.70 -3.25
CA GLY A 52 -0.96 -6.90 -3.53
C GLY A 52 -0.30 -7.83 -4.55
N ILE A 53 0.28 -7.29 -5.62
CA ILE A 53 1.05 -8.09 -6.60
C ILE A 53 2.25 -8.77 -5.91
N ALA A 54 2.98 -8.03 -5.08
CA ALA A 54 4.13 -8.55 -4.35
C ALA A 54 3.73 -9.67 -3.37
N LEU A 55 2.61 -9.48 -2.65
CA LEU A 55 2.05 -10.49 -1.76
C LEU A 55 1.65 -11.76 -2.53
N MET A 56 0.97 -11.60 -3.67
CA MET A 56 0.54 -12.73 -4.49
C MET A 56 1.73 -13.54 -5.03
N ALA A 57 2.84 -12.88 -5.38
CA ALA A 57 4.06 -13.57 -5.79
C ALA A 57 4.65 -14.42 -4.65
N GLY A 58 4.73 -13.85 -3.43
CA GLY A 58 5.19 -14.58 -2.24
C GLY A 58 4.27 -15.77 -1.89
N PHE A 59 2.96 -15.54 -1.88
CA PHE A 59 1.96 -16.59 -1.63
C PHE A 59 2.06 -17.73 -2.64
N PHE A 60 2.14 -17.42 -3.94
CA PHE A 60 2.18 -18.44 -4.98
C PHE A 60 3.47 -19.26 -4.94
N MET A 61 4.58 -18.64 -4.54
CA MET A 61 5.82 -19.35 -4.26
C MET A 61 5.67 -20.32 -3.09
N ALA A 62 5.15 -19.87 -1.95
CA ALA A 62 4.91 -20.72 -0.78
C ALA A 62 3.96 -21.90 -1.09
N ALA A 63 2.90 -21.65 -1.86
CA ALA A 63 1.98 -22.68 -2.32
C ALA A 63 2.68 -23.71 -3.23
N SER A 64 3.51 -23.24 -4.16
CA SER A 64 4.25 -24.12 -5.09
C SER A 64 5.29 -24.99 -4.36
N ILE A 65 5.95 -24.44 -3.33
CA ILE A 65 6.86 -25.19 -2.46
C ILE A 65 6.09 -26.26 -1.69
N THR A 66 4.96 -25.90 -1.08
CA THR A 66 4.13 -26.82 -0.28
C THR A 66 3.55 -27.94 -1.12
N ALA A 67 3.17 -27.65 -2.37
CA ALA A 67 2.65 -28.62 -3.32
C ALA A 67 3.74 -29.46 -4.02
N TRP A 68 5.02 -29.26 -3.70
CA TRP A 68 6.16 -29.93 -4.36
C TRP A 68 6.15 -29.77 -5.89
N ALA A 69 5.75 -28.60 -6.38
CA ALA A 69 5.62 -28.34 -7.81
C ALA A 69 7.00 -28.16 -8.47
N GLY A 70 7.42 -29.10 -9.32
CA GLY A 70 8.75 -29.02 -9.95
C GLY A 70 8.94 -27.86 -10.96
N TRP A 71 7.85 -27.34 -11.54
CA TRP A 71 7.92 -26.34 -12.61
C TRP A 71 8.27 -24.93 -12.10
N TYR A 72 7.90 -24.59 -10.86
CA TYR A 72 8.11 -23.26 -10.30
C TYR A 72 9.60 -22.92 -10.14
N VAL A 73 10.46 -23.94 -10.05
CA VAL A 73 11.91 -23.80 -9.86
C VAL A 73 12.55 -22.91 -10.94
N ASN A 74 12.00 -22.91 -12.16
CA ASN A 74 12.47 -22.05 -13.25
C ASN A 74 12.14 -20.57 -13.05
N PHE A 75 11.01 -20.27 -12.39
CA PHE A 75 10.49 -18.92 -12.20
C PHE A 75 10.76 -18.37 -10.79
N LYS A 76 11.25 -19.20 -9.87
CA LYS A 76 11.40 -18.84 -8.44
C LYS A 76 12.12 -17.51 -8.22
N ARG A 77 13.20 -17.24 -8.97
CA ARG A 77 14.01 -16.01 -8.85
C ARG A 77 13.24 -14.77 -9.27
N VAL A 78 12.32 -14.91 -10.23
CA VAL A 78 11.46 -13.81 -10.69
C VAL A 78 10.43 -13.48 -9.61
N TRP A 79 9.79 -14.49 -9.02
CA TRP A 79 8.82 -14.28 -7.95
C TRP A 79 9.46 -13.78 -6.65
N GLU A 80 10.66 -14.25 -6.31
CA GLU A 80 11.47 -13.69 -5.21
C GLU A 80 11.74 -12.19 -5.45
N SER A 81 12.05 -11.80 -6.69
CA SER A 81 12.27 -10.39 -7.02
C SER A 81 11.01 -9.54 -6.86
N PHE A 82 9.82 -10.10 -7.17
CA PHE A 82 8.55 -9.41 -6.96
C PHE A 82 8.18 -9.31 -5.48
N SER A 83 8.39 -10.36 -4.67
CA SER A 83 8.06 -10.33 -3.24
C SER A 83 8.92 -9.35 -2.46
N LEU A 84 10.16 -9.07 -2.89
CA LEU A 84 11.01 -8.02 -2.29
C LEU A 84 10.38 -6.63 -2.35
N PHE A 85 9.44 -6.38 -3.28
CA PHE A 85 8.69 -5.13 -3.31
C PHE A 85 7.81 -4.94 -2.07
N LEU A 86 7.50 -5.98 -1.28
CA LEU A 86 6.74 -5.85 -0.02
C LEU A 86 7.37 -4.83 0.93
N LEU A 87 8.70 -4.70 0.97
CA LEU A 87 9.37 -3.70 1.81
C LEU A 87 9.08 -2.26 1.31
N VAL A 88 9.07 -2.06 0.00
CA VAL A 88 8.70 -0.77 -0.62
C VAL A 88 7.21 -0.50 -0.41
N GLY A 89 6.37 -1.53 -0.60
CA GLY A 89 4.93 -1.49 -0.33
C GLY A 89 4.60 -1.14 1.12
N LEU A 90 5.35 -1.67 2.08
CA LEU A 90 5.25 -1.29 3.50
C LEU A 90 5.53 0.20 3.70
N GLY A 91 6.57 0.73 3.05
CA GLY A 91 6.85 2.16 3.08
C GLY A 91 5.71 3.00 2.52
N LEU A 92 5.19 2.63 1.34
CA LEU A 92 4.11 3.36 0.67
C LEU A 92 2.78 3.29 1.45
N MET A 93 2.36 2.10 1.88
CA MET A 93 1.16 1.92 2.72
C MET A 93 1.35 2.58 4.10
N GLY A 94 2.55 2.55 4.64
CA GLY A 94 2.92 3.25 5.87
C GLY A 94 2.73 4.76 5.77
N VAL A 95 3.06 5.38 4.64
CA VAL A 95 2.78 6.81 4.40
C VAL A 95 1.27 7.10 4.45
N VAL A 96 0.42 6.24 3.88
CA VAL A 96 -1.03 6.40 3.99
C VAL A 96 -1.49 6.27 5.44
N ALA A 97 -0.99 5.26 6.16
CA ALA A 97 -1.34 5.02 7.55
C ALA A 97 -0.88 6.12 8.50
N LEU A 98 0.28 6.73 8.24
CA LEU A 98 0.71 7.94 8.94
C LEU A 98 -0.19 9.13 8.62
N GLY A 99 -0.62 9.28 7.35
CA GLY A 99 -1.60 10.28 6.97
C GLY A 99 -2.94 10.13 7.70
N VAL A 100 -3.40 8.90 7.94
CA VAL A 100 -4.56 8.61 8.80
C VAL A 100 -4.30 8.97 10.26
N PHE A 101 -3.09 8.71 10.76
CA PHE A 101 -2.74 8.95 12.15
C PHE A 101 -2.65 10.44 12.50
N PHE A 102 -2.10 11.23 11.58
CA PHE A 102 -1.90 12.68 11.69
C PHE A 102 -3.00 13.53 11.03
N ASP A 103 -4.06 12.90 10.53
CA ASP A 103 -5.22 13.59 9.95
C ASP A 103 -4.88 14.45 8.72
N TRP A 104 -3.97 13.97 7.87
CA TRP A 104 -3.56 14.66 6.63
C TRP A 104 -4.56 14.51 5.49
N HIS A 105 -5.49 13.56 5.60
CA HIS A 105 -6.51 13.26 4.60
C HIS A 105 -7.70 12.54 5.25
N HIS A 106 -8.90 12.68 4.69
CA HIS A 106 -10.07 11.91 5.09
C HIS A 106 -10.50 10.95 3.98
N LEU A 107 -9.64 9.98 3.64
CA LEU A 107 -10.00 8.93 2.69
C LEU A 107 -11.06 7.96 3.23
N TYR A 108 -11.09 7.78 4.55
CA TYR A 108 -11.98 6.83 5.20
C TYR A 108 -13.05 7.56 6.02
N HIS A 109 -14.31 7.22 5.79
CA HIS A 109 -15.43 7.80 6.55
C HIS A 109 -15.33 7.54 8.06
N TRP A 110 -14.69 6.43 8.47
CA TRP A 110 -14.53 6.08 9.87
C TRP A 110 -13.52 6.94 10.63
N MET A 111 -12.74 7.75 9.92
CA MET A 111 -11.80 8.69 10.54
C MET A 111 -12.49 9.94 11.08
N ASP A 112 -13.71 10.23 10.62
CA ASP A 112 -14.46 11.38 11.10
C ASP A 112 -14.90 11.16 12.55
N GLN A 113 -14.38 12.01 13.46
CA GLN A 113 -14.70 11.94 14.88
C GLN A 113 -16.16 12.32 15.15
N SER A 114 -16.77 13.15 14.28
CA SER A 114 -18.17 13.56 14.41
C SER A 114 -19.13 12.38 14.21
N ALA A 115 -18.71 11.32 13.52
CA ALA A 115 -19.50 10.13 13.30
C ALA A 115 -19.46 9.13 14.48
N LEU A 116 -18.56 9.36 15.46
CA LEU A 116 -18.39 8.51 16.65
C LEU A 116 -19.00 9.10 17.92
N ASP A 117 -19.29 10.41 17.96
CA ASP A 117 -19.86 11.09 19.13
C ASP A 117 -21.39 10.96 19.15
N PRO A 118 -22.00 10.35 20.19
CA PRO A 118 -23.46 10.24 20.32
C PRO A 118 -24.22 11.58 20.34
N ASN A 119 -23.52 12.69 20.61
CA ASN A 119 -24.12 14.03 20.70
C ASN A 119 -24.03 14.81 19.38
N SER A 120 -23.36 14.26 18.37
CA SER A 120 -23.19 14.89 17.05
C SER A 120 -24.39 14.59 16.14
N GLU A 121 -24.74 15.55 15.27
CA GLU A 121 -25.77 15.36 14.24
C GLU A 121 -25.39 14.27 13.23
N HIS A 122 -24.09 13.98 13.09
CA HIS A 122 -23.54 12.98 12.16
C HIS A 122 -23.27 11.62 12.81
N TYR A 123 -23.76 11.37 14.03
CA TYR A 123 -23.53 10.13 14.75
C TYR A 123 -24.00 8.90 13.98
N ASP A 124 -23.08 7.96 13.73
CA ASP A 124 -23.41 6.66 13.14
C ASP A 124 -23.20 5.54 14.19
N PRO A 125 -24.27 4.95 14.75
CA PRO A 125 -24.17 3.89 15.75
C PRO A 125 -23.53 2.60 15.20
N LEU A 126 -23.62 2.33 13.89
CA LEU A 126 -22.97 1.17 13.28
C LEU A 126 -21.45 1.35 13.25
N LEU A 127 -21.01 2.58 12.98
CA LEU A 127 -19.60 2.95 12.97
C LEU A 127 -19.02 2.97 14.38
N ALA A 128 -19.75 3.54 15.34
CA ALA A 128 -19.37 3.55 16.75
C ALA A 128 -19.17 2.12 17.29
N GLY A 129 -20.03 1.18 16.90
CA GLY A 129 -19.89 -0.24 17.26
C GLY A 129 -18.64 -0.93 16.67
N LYS A 130 -18.06 -0.40 15.59
CA LYS A 130 -16.84 -0.92 14.93
C LYS A 130 -15.56 -0.17 15.31
N SER A 131 -15.68 0.92 16.08
CA SER A 131 -14.56 1.81 16.48
C SER A 131 -13.43 1.09 17.20
N GLY A 132 -13.70 -0.02 17.89
CA GLY A 132 -12.66 -0.84 18.52
C GLY A 132 -11.65 -1.42 17.52
N PHE A 133 -12.09 -1.72 16.29
CA PHE A 133 -11.22 -2.18 15.20
C PHE A 133 -10.87 -1.06 14.23
N LEU A 134 -11.83 -0.21 13.89
CA LEU A 134 -11.66 0.93 12.98
C LEU A 134 -11.09 2.14 13.75
N ASN A 135 -9.81 2.05 14.10
CA ASN A 135 -9.08 3.11 14.81
C ASN A 135 -7.72 3.34 14.15
N LYS A 136 -7.25 4.60 14.14
CA LYS A 136 -5.94 4.99 13.61
C LYS A 136 -4.77 4.19 14.19
N TYR A 137 -4.81 3.83 15.47
CA TYR A 137 -3.77 2.99 16.09
C TYR A 137 -3.77 1.58 15.51
N TRP A 138 -4.94 0.98 15.34
CA TRP A 138 -5.08 -0.37 14.80
C TRP A 138 -4.76 -0.40 13.29
N TYR A 139 -5.16 0.62 12.54
CA TYR A 139 -4.84 0.74 11.13
C TYR A 139 -3.33 0.85 10.87
N LEU A 140 -2.64 1.71 11.63
CA LEU A 140 -1.19 1.86 11.54
C LEU A 140 -0.47 0.59 12.01
N GLY A 141 -0.79 0.10 13.21
CA GLY A 141 -0.20 -1.11 13.77
C GLY A 141 -0.44 -2.34 12.90
N GLY A 142 -1.68 -2.52 12.41
CA GLY A 142 -2.07 -3.60 11.52
C GLY A 142 -1.31 -3.55 10.19
N THR A 143 -1.15 -2.37 9.59
CA THR A 143 -0.38 -2.22 8.34
C THR A 143 1.08 -2.63 8.55
N VAL A 144 1.73 -2.16 9.62
CA VAL A 144 3.13 -2.49 9.91
C VAL A 144 3.30 -3.97 10.23
N VAL A 145 2.43 -4.52 11.07
CA VAL A 145 2.51 -5.92 11.51
C VAL A 145 2.19 -6.87 10.35
N LEU A 146 1.10 -6.67 9.62
CA LEU A 146 0.67 -7.59 8.56
C LEU A 146 1.66 -7.57 7.39
N VAL A 147 1.99 -6.40 6.85
CA VAL A 147 2.93 -6.31 5.72
C VAL A 147 4.34 -6.68 6.17
N GLY A 148 4.73 -6.34 7.41
CA GLY A 148 5.99 -6.76 8.01
C GLY A 148 6.11 -8.28 8.15
N ILE A 149 5.04 -8.96 8.56
CA ILE A 149 4.99 -10.43 8.58
C ILE A 149 5.08 -11.00 7.17
N TRP A 150 4.39 -10.42 6.19
CA TRP A 150 4.44 -10.88 4.80
C TRP A 150 5.84 -10.81 4.20
N TYR A 151 6.64 -9.82 4.60
CA TYR A 151 8.03 -9.72 4.16
C TYR A 151 8.90 -10.88 4.65
N LEU A 152 8.53 -11.54 5.74
CA LEU A 152 9.24 -12.70 6.29
C LEU A 152 8.86 -14.03 5.62
N ILE A 153 7.90 -14.02 4.69
CA ILE A 153 7.50 -15.17 3.87
C ILE A 153 8.49 -15.36 2.72
#